data_AF-A0A349YQP3-F1
#
_entry.id   AF-A0A349YQP3-F1
#
_cell.length_a   1.000
_cell.length_b   1.000
_cell.length_c   1.000
_cell.angle_alpha   90.00
_cell.angle_beta   90.00
_cell.angle_gamma   90.00
#
_symmetry.space_group_name_H-M   'P 1'
#
loop_
_entity.id
_entity.type
_entity.pdbx_description
1 polymer ?
#
loop_
_entity_poly.entity_id
_entity_poly.type
_entity_poly.pdbx_seq_one_letter_code
_entity_poly.pdbx_strand_id
1 'polypeptide(L)'
;DLPEIAIIEKDGSYVGFWGAMSDETMSFIPWTNNFSRGLYLAGIEVSKEADAPEGWTKWIMPARKYLVVEVQMEKYRETFKEVIEHTIPDRKVKLCGAVCDYTEPRTGKNKLFFPIEEL
;
A
#
# COMPACT_ATOMS: atom_id res chain seq x y z
N ASP A 1 2.08 -7.71 21.80
CA ASP A 1 1.69 -8.37 20.54
C ASP A 1 1.08 -7.37 19.57
N LEU A 2 1.19 -7.57 18.25
CA LEU A 2 0.55 -6.69 17.24
C LEU A 2 -0.95 -6.41 17.44
N PRO A 3 -1.79 -7.35 17.88
CA PRO A 3 -3.23 -7.12 18.00
C PRO A 3 -3.63 -6.00 18.96
N GLU A 4 -2.78 -5.66 19.93
CA GLU A 4 -3.09 -4.63 20.94
C GLU A 4 -2.96 -3.20 20.40
N ILE A 5 -2.11 -2.99 19.40
CA ILE A 5 -1.84 -1.66 18.81
C ILE A 5 -2.59 -1.43 17.49
N ALA A 6 -3.25 -2.47 16.99
CA ALA A 6 -4.02 -2.46 15.77
C ALA A 6 -5.22 -1.51 15.85
N ILE A 7 -5.53 -0.84 14.73
CA ILE A 7 -6.83 -0.20 14.59
C ILE A 7 -7.85 -1.26 14.17
N ILE A 8 -8.91 -1.36 14.96
CA ILE A 8 -9.97 -2.38 14.83
C ILE A 8 -11.30 -1.68 14.57
N GLU A 9 -12.08 -2.27 13.68
CA GLU A 9 -13.46 -1.90 13.37
C GLU A 9 -14.41 -2.25 14.52
N LYS A 10 -15.63 -1.67 14.51
CA LYS A 10 -16.63 -1.95 15.56
C LYS A 10 -17.00 -3.43 15.70
N ASP A 11 -16.82 -4.22 14.64
CA ASP A 11 -17.11 -5.65 14.61
C ASP A 11 -15.91 -6.54 14.99
N GLY A 12 -14.78 -5.95 15.39
CA GLY A 12 -13.59 -6.68 15.80
C GLY A 12 -12.63 -7.04 14.65
N SER A 13 -12.97 -6.70 13.40
CA SER A 13 -12.07 -6.88 12.25
C SER A 13 -10.98 -5.80 12.19
N TYR A 14 -9.79 -6.13 11.66
CA TYR A 14 -8.79 -5.11 11.34
C TYR A 14 -9.35 -4.13 10.29
N VAL A 15 -8.94 -2.86 10.33
CA VAL A 15 -9.31 -1.88 9.30
C VAL A 15 -8.64 -2.19 7.94
N GLY A 16 -7.47 -2.84 7.97
CA GLY A 16 -6.72 -3.17 6.77
C GLY A 16 -5.49 -4.03 7.02
N PHE A 17 -5.26 -4.97 6.11
CA PHE A 17 -3.93 -5.55 5.91
C PHE A 17 -3.27 -4.84 4.74
N TRP A 18 -2.03 -4.41 4.92
CA TRP A 18 -1.33 -3.55 3.99
C TRP A 18 -0.02 -4.18 3.55
N GLY A 19 0.23 -4.17 2.25
CA GLY A 19 1.56 -4.19 1.66
C GLY A 19 2.02 -2.77 1.42
N ALA A 20 2.58 -2.15 2.45
CA ALA A 20 3.14 -0.81 2.34
C ALA A 20 4.47 -0.88 1.56
N MET A 21 4.68 0.05 0.65
CA MET A 21 5.85 0.04 -0.23
C MET A 21 6.60 1.36 -0.18
N SER A 22 7.92 1.29 -0.38
CA SER A 22 8.80 2.44 -0.54
C SER A 22 9.95 2.09 -1.47
N ASP A 23 10.63 3.08 -2.04
CA ASP A 23 11.99 2.88 -2.52
C ASP A 23 12.94 2.56 -1.37
N GLU A 24 14.16 2.13 -1.68
CA GLU A 24 15.16 1.70 -0.69
C GLU A 24 15.65 2.81 0.25
N THR A 25 15.41 4.09 -0.09
CA THR A 25 15.77 5.22 0.78
C THR A 25 14.70 5.55 1.81
N MET A 26 13.58 4.81 1.84
CA MET A 26 12.44 5.11 2.71
C MET A 26 11.79 6.48 2.41
N SER A 27 11.91 6.98 1.18
CA SER A 27 11.28 8.24 0.73
C SER A 27 9.85 8.02 0.24
N PHE A 28 9.34 6.79 0.27
CA PHE A 28 8.02 6.38 -0.20
C PHE A 28 7.75 6.72 -1.67
N ILE A 29 8.80 6.87 -2.48
CA ILE A 29 8.69 7.16 -3.93
C ILE A 29 8.58 5.86 -4.73
N PRO A 30 8.19 5.89 -6.03
CA PRO A 30 8.03 4.69 -6.84
C PRO A 30 9.26 3.78 -6.84
N TRP A 31 9.03 2.46 -6.88
CA TRP A 31 10.11 1.48 -7.02
C TRP A 31 10.91 1.71 -8.30
N THR A 32 12.20 1.41 -8.22
CA THR A 32 13.14 1.60 -9.32
C THR A 32 13.35 0.30 -10.10
N ASN A 33 14.17 0.37 -11.16
CA ASN A 33 14.49 -0.77 -12.01
C ASN A 33 13.24 -1.50 -12.53
N ASN A 34 12.35 -0.78 -13.21
CA ASN A 34 11.08 -1.30 -13.73
C ASN A 34 10.23 -1.98 -12.64
N PHE A 35 10.08 -1.30 -11.49
CA PHE A 35 9.32 -1.80 -10.33
C PHE A 35 9.83 -3.14 -9.81
N SER A 36 11.13 -3.42 -9.91
CA SER A 36 11.75 -4.64 -9.37
C SER A 36 12.62 -4.39 -8.14
N ARG A 37 12.86 -3.12 -7.77
CA ARG A 37 13.75 -2.74 -6.68
C ARG A 37 13.09 -1.70 -5.77
N GLY A 38 12.83 -2.13 -4.54
CA GLY A 38 12.21 -1.34 -3.48
C GLY A 38 12.00 -2.18 -2.22
N LEU A 39 11.36 -1.58 -1.24
CA LEU A 39 11.02 -2.18 0.04
C LEU A 39 9.53 -2.47 0.10
N TYR A 40 9.21 -3.64 0.66
CA TYR A 40 7.85 -4.10 0.93
C TYR A 40 7.72 -4.40 2.42
N LEU A 41 6.66 -3.88 3.04
CA LEU A 41 6.31 -4.13 4.43
C LEU A 41 4.88 -4.66 4.51
N ALA A 42 4.73 -5.94 4.84
CA ALA A 42 3.45 -6.51 5.23
C ALA A 42 3.11 -6.06 6.66
N GLY A 43 1.92 -5.53 6.86
CA GLY A 43 1.51 -5.06 8.17
C GLY A 43 0.02 -4.80 8.31
N ILE A 44 -0.32 -4.24 9.46
CA ILE A 44 -1.64 -3.77 9.84
C ILE A 44 -1.58 -2.26 10.06
N GLU A 45 -2.73 -1.61 9.95
CA GLU A 45 -2.85 -0.20 10.33
C GLU A 45 -2.90 -0.05 11.86
N VAL A 46 -2.15 0.91 12.39
CA VAL A 46 -2.00 1.18 13.83
C VAL A 46 -2.15 2.68 14.08
N SER A 47 -2.46 3.07 15.33
CA SER A 47 -2.47 4.49 15.70
C SER A 47 -1.12 5.13 15.45
N LYS A 48 -1.10 6.42 15.06
CA LYS A 48 0.15 7.16 14.85
C LYS A 48 1.04 7.17 16.11
N GLU A 49 0.42 7.16 17.28
CA GLU A 49 1.02 7.17 18.61
C GLU A 49 1.49 5.79 19.09
N ALA A 50 1.16 4.70 18.38
CA ALA A 50 1.56 3.36 18.79
C ALA A 50 3.07 3.14 18.62
N ASP A 51 3.72 2.50 19.58
CA ASP A 51 5.11 2.06 19.44
C ASP A 51 5.18 0.71 18.72
N ALA A 52 6.16 0.57 17.83
CA ALA A 52 6.40 -0.70 17.16
C ALA A 52 6.93 -1.74 18.17
N PRO A 53 6.36 -2.95 18.23
CA PRO A 53 6.90 -4.03 19.06
C PRO A 53 8.32 -4.41 18.64
N GLU A 54 9.02 -5.13 19.51
CA GLU A 54 10.35 -5.68 19.17
C GLU A 54 10.28 -6.52 17.88
N GLY A 55 11.22 -6.27 16.96
CA GLY A 55 11.27 -6.94 15.65
C GLY A 55 10.30 -6.36 14.59
N TRP A 56 9.47 -5.39 14.94
CA TRP A 56 8.59 -4.69 14.00
C TRP A 56 9.11 -3.30 13.67
N THR A 57 8.65 -2.76 12.54
CA THR A 57 8.89 -1.37 12.15
C THR A 57 7.56 -0.68 11.90
N LYS A 58 7.45 0.59 12.28
CA LYS A 58 6.29 1.44 12.00
C LYS A 58 6.64 2.41 10.89
N TRP A 59 5.90 2.37 9.79
CA TRP A 59 6.00 3.36 8.71
C TRP A 59 4.88 4.38 8.84
N ILE A 60 5.23 5.66 8.74
CA ILE A 60 4.24 6.75 8.64
C ILE A 60 4.10 7.09 7.16
N MET A 61 3.04 6.59 6.54
CA MET A 61 2.80 6.80 5.12
C MET A 61 2.39 8.26 4.85
N PRO A 62 2.96 8.92 3.83
CA PRO A 62 2.55 10.28 3.46
C PRO A 62 1.13 10.28 2.91
N ALA A 63 0.39 11.36 3.19
CA ALA A 63 -0.93 11.57 2.62
C ALA A 63 -0.80 11.83 1.11
N ARG A 64 -1.58 11.10 0.31
CA ARG A 64 -1.60 11.21 -1.15
C ARG A 64 -3.01 10.98 -1.68
N LYS A 65 -3.21 11.38 -2.93
CA LYS A 65 -4.36 10.98 -3.72
C LYS A 65 -4.02 9.74 -4.52
N TYR A 66 -4.95 8.79 -4.58
CA TYR A 66 -4.70 7.49 -5.19
C TYR A 66 -5.69 7.21 -6.33
N LEU A 67 -5.20 6.56 -7.38
CA LEU A 67 -6.00 5.71 -8.23
C LEU A 67 -6.08 4.34 -7.56
N VAL A 68 -7.28 3.82 -7.32
CA VAL A 68 -7.49 2.54 -6.62
C VAL A 68 -8.17 1.54 -7.54
N VAL A 69 -7.64 0.33 -7.61
CA VAL A 69 -8.14 -0.75 -8.47
C VAL A 69 -8.33 -2.02 -7.65
N GLU A 70 -9.51 -2.63 -7.70
CA GLU A 70 -9.74 -3.98 -7.14
C GLU A 70 -9.04 -5.02 -8.02
N VAL A 71 -8.38 -6.00 -7.41
CA VAL A 71 -7.55 -6.99 -8.10
C VAL A 71 -7.78 -8.39 -7.54
N GLN A 72 -7.81 -9.38 -8.42
CA GLN A 72 -7.73 -10.79 -8.06
C GLN A 72 -6.25 -11.17 -7.96
N MET A 73 -5.84 -11.93 -6.95
CA MET A 73 -4.42 -12.23 -6.72
C MET A 73 -3.76 -12.94 -7.89
N GLU A 74 -4.52 -13.79 -8.60
CA GLU A 74 -4.07 -14.50 -9.79
C GLU A 74 -3.78 -13.57 -10.97
N LYS A 75 -4.32 -12.35 -10.94
CA LYS A 75 -4.18 -11.30 -11.96
C LYS A 75 -3.39 -10.10 -11.48
N TYR A 76 -2.69 -10.22 -10.35
CA TYR A 76 -2.01 -9.09 -9.69
C TYR A 76 -1.03 -8.41 -10.65
N ARG A 77 -0.16 -9.22 -11.29
CA ARG A 77 0.90 -8.72 -12.17
C ARG A 77 0.33 -8.09 -13.43
N GLU A 78 -0.66 -8.71 -14.04
CA GLU A 78 -1.34 -8.21 -15.25
C GLU A 78 -2.04 -6.89 -14.96
N THR A 79 -2.80 -6.83 -13.87
CA THR A 79 -3.53 -5.61 -13.47
C THR A 79 -2.58 -4.48 -13.13
N PHE A 80 -1.50 -4.76 -12.39
CA PHE A 80 -0.47 -3.77 -12.11
C PHE A 80 0.14 -3.22 -13.40
N LYS A 81 0.55 -4.10 -14.31
CA LYS A 81 1.17 -3.73 -15.59
C LYS A 81 0.22 -2.88 -16.44
N GLU A 82 -1.04 -3.29 -16.56
CA GLU A 82 -2.07 -2.56 -17.30
C GLU A 82 -2.23 -1.12 -16.79
N VAL A 83 -2.25 -0.95 -15.46
CA VAL A 83 -2.40 0.38 -14.87
C VAL A 83 -1.17 1.26 -15.15
N ILE A 84 0.03 0.70 -14.98
CA ILE A 84 1.30 1.42 -15.21
C ILE A 84 1.49 1.80 -16.67
N GLU A 85 1.25 0.87 -17.59
CA GLU A 85 1.57 1.04 -19.01
C GLU A 85 0.48 1.76 -19.81
N HIS A 86 -0.78 1.69 -19.36
CA HIS A 86 -1.92 2.26 -20.09
C HIS A 86 -2.67 3.31 -19.25
N THR A 87 -3.19 2.93 -18.08
CA THR A 87 -4.11 3.82 -17.34
C THR A 87 -3.45 5.11 -16.85
N ILE A 88 -2.23 5.04 -16.32
CA ILE A 88 -1.49 6.21 -15.82
C ILE A 88 -1.14 7.17 -16.98
N PRO A 89 -0.55 6.72 -18.11
CA PRO A 89 -0.31 7.56 -19.28
C PRO A 89 -1.59 8.18 -19.88
N ASP A 90 -2.66 7.40 -20.04
CA ASP A 90 -3.92 7.88 -20.64
C ASP A 90 -4.54 9.02 -19.82
N ARG A 91 -4.42 8.94 -18.49
CA ARG A 91 -4.87 9.97 -17.56
C ARG A 91 -3.90 11.16 -17.46
N LYS A 92 -2.75 11.10 -18.14
CA LYS A 92 -1.69 12.14 -18.12
C LYS A 92 -1.20 12.48 -16.71
N VAL A 93 -1.19 11.48 -15.83
CA VAL A 93 -0.66 11.60 -14.46
C VAL A 93 0.67 10.87 -14.36
N LYS A 94 1.39 11.10 -13.26
CA LYS A 94 2.60 10.36 -12.90
C LYS A 94 2.44 9.81 -11.49
N LEU A 95 3.13 8.71 -11.21
CA LEU A 95 3.21 8.24 -9.82
C LEU A 95 4.08 9.19 -9.01
N CYS A 96 3.55 9.66 -7.88
CA CYS A 96 4.31 10.42 -6.86
C CYS A 96 4.77 9.52 -5.70
N GLY A 97 4.44 8.23 -5.74
CA GLY A 97 4.74 7.31 -4.65
C GLY A 97 4.80 5.84 -5.07
N ALA A 98 5.34 5.01 -4.19
CA ALA A 98 5.26 3.55 -4.34
C ALA A 98 3.80 3.06 -4.28
N VAL A 99 3.46 2.14 -5.18
CA VAL A 99 2.15 1.50 -5.22
C VAL A 99 2.04 0.58 -4.02
N CYS A 100 0.95 0.63 -3.28
CA CYS A 100 0.71 -0.25 -2.15
C CYS A 100 -0.41 -1.25 -2.48
N ASP A 101 -0.38 -2.43 -1.87
CA ASP A 101 -1.52 -3.35 -1.87
C ASP A 101 -2.24 -3.34 -0.53
N TYR A 102 -3.52 -3.70 -0.60
CA TYR A 102 -4.44 -3.74 0.52
C TYR A 102 -5.30 -4.99 0.39
N THR A 103 -5.47 -5.71 1.50
CA THR A 103 -6.47 -6.77 1.62
C THR A 103 -7.53 -6.34 2.61
N GLU A 104 -8.79 -6.30 2.16
CA GLU A 104 -9.93 -6.04 3.02
C GLU A 104 -10.12 -7.20 4.01
N PRO A 105 -9.97 -6.99 5.33
CA PRO A 105 -9.92 -8.10 6.28
C PRO A 105 -11.23 -8.91 6.35
N ARG A 106 -12.36 -8.32 6.00
CA ARG A 106 -13.68 -8.98 6.06
C ARG A 106 -13.99 -9.86 4.86
N THR A 107 -13.54 -9.45 3.67
CA THR A 107 -13.94 -10.11 2.41
C THR A 107 -12.77 -10.81 1.72
N GLY A 108 -11.53 -10.47 2.09
CA GLY A 108 -10.33 -10.91 1.38
C GLY A 108 -10.13 -10.24 0.02
N LYS A 109 -10.95 -9.25 -0.34
CA LYS A 109 -10.78 -8.49 -1.60
C LYS A 109 -9.50 -7.69 -1.57
N ASN A 110 -8.73 -7.79 -2.65
CA ASN A 110 -7.46 -7.09 -2.78
C ASN A 110 -7.61 -5.83 -3.63
N LYS A 111 -6.86 -4.80 -3.29
CA LYS A 111 -6.81 -3.54 -4.02
C LYS A 111 -5.38 -3.09 -4.19
N LEU A 112 -5.12 -2.40 -5.29
CA LEU A 112 -3.87 -1.69 -5.56
C LEU A 112 -4.11 -0.19 -5.46
N PHE A 113 -3.23 0.50 -4.74
CA PHE A 113 -3.26 1.93 -4.49
C PHE A 113 -2.10 2.60 -5.22
N PHE A 114 -2.39 3.29 -6.33
CA PHE A 114 -1.42 3.99 -7.15
C PHE A 114 -1.41 5.48 -6.78
N PRO A 115 -0.36 6.01 -6.12
CA PRO A 115 -0.33 7.40 -5.68
C PRO A 115 -0.07 8.34 -6.85
N ILE A 116 -0.97 9.29 -7.12
CA ILE A 116 -0.95 10.16 -8.32
C ILE A 116 -0.81 11.66 -8.01
N GLU A 117 -0.93 12.06 -6.75
CA GLU A 117 -0.82 13.45 -6.28
C GLU A 117 -0.40 13.47 -4.81
N GLU A 118 0.52 14.37 -4.43
CA GLU A 118 0.87 14.65 -3.03
C GLU A 118 -0.17 15.60 -2.39
N LEU A 119 -0.35 15.53 -1.07
CA LEU A 119 -1.30 16.36 -0.30
C LEU A 119 -0.62 17.24 0.75
#